data_AF-A0A915Q443-F1
#
_entry.id   AF-A0A915Q443-F1
#
_cell.length_a   1.000
_cell.length_b   1.000
_cell.length_c   1.000
_cell.angle_alpha   90.00
_cell.angle_beta   90.00
_cell.angle_gamma   90.00
#
_symmetry.space_group_name_H-M   'P 1'
#
loop_
_entity.id
_entity.type
_entity.pdbx_description
1 polymer ?
#
loop_
_entity_poly.entity_id
_entity_poly.type
_entity_poly.pdbx_seq_one_letter_code
_entity_poly.pdbx_strand_id
1 'polypeptide(L)'
;MKKRDTSNKRALEVIKKSENIWKRQQILLLSFLCRIILVYYGRIHDYLFEVHFTDIDYKVYSDAAEYIYLGRSPYERATYRYTPLLAWLLIPVVKWPDFGKILFCTVDVAVGFLYFELSTYCRTIHENEDELKKSMVIFWLANPLTAVISSRGNADVLVCAAVLWTLYLLLRNQVFSLHNSAERKSKILRFSSFIIWTVVMVLRLDNKRSGSKG
;
A
#
# COMPACT_ATOMS: atom_id res chain seq x y z
N MET A 1 -43.22 -0.25 -35.97
CA MET A 1 -42.45 -1.19 -35.12
C MET A 1 -41.08 -0.68 -34.64
N LYS A 2 -40.31 0.09 -35.43
CA LYS A 2 -38.92 0.51 -35.12
C LYS A 2 -38.70 1.41 -33.87
N LYS A 3 -39.74 2.12 -33.40
CA LYS A 3 -39.66 3.06 -32.26
C LYS A 3 -39.70 2.37 -30.88
N ARG A 4 -40.26 1.15 -30.82
CA ARG A 4 -40.40 0.37 -29.56
C ARG A 4 -39.08 -0.32 -29.18
N ASP A 5 -38.34 -0.84 -30.17
CA ASP A 5 -37.02 -1.45 -29.96
C ASP A 5 -35.94 -0.47 -29.52
N THR A 6 -35.97 0.76 -30.04
CA THR A 6 -35.00 1.81 -29.66
C THR A 6 -35.24 2.31 -28.24
N SER A 7 -36.50 2.35 -27.79
CA SER A 7 -36.86 2.69 -26.42
C SER A 7 -36.45 1.59 -25.43
N ASN A 8 -36.64 0.32 -25.78
CA ASN A 8 -36.21 -0.81 -24.94
C ASN A 8 -34.69 -0.92 -24.85
N LYS A 9 -33.96 -0.69 -25.95
CA LYS A 9 -32.48 -0.66 -25.92
C LYS A 9 -31.95 0.47 -25.04
N ARG A 10 -32.55 1.66 -25.10
CA ARG A 10 -32.18 2.78 -24.20
C ARG A 10 -32.54 2.50 -22.74
N ALA A 11 -33.69 1.90 -22.46
CA ALA A 11 -34.07 1.52 -21.11
C ALA A 11 -33.12 0.44 -20.55
N LEU A 12 -32.76 -0.55 -21.36
CA LEU A 12 -31.77 -1.58 -21.00
C LEU A 12 -30.37 -0.99 -20.82
N GLU A 13 -29.95 -0.03 -21.65
CA GLU A 13 -28.68 0.67 -21.43
C GLU A 13 -28.71 1.54 -20.16
N VAL A 14 -29.83 2.19 -19.84
CA VAL A 14 -29.98 2.98 -18.62
C VAL A 14 -29.99 2.08 -17.38
N ILE A 15 -30.67 0.93 -17.43
CA ILE A 15 -30.68 -0.07 -16.35
C ILE A 15 -29.27 -0.66 -16.17
N LYS A 16 -28.60 -1.04 -17.26
CA LYS A 16 -27.22 -1.56 -17.23
C LYS A 16 -26.19 -0.53 -16.78
N LYS A 17 -26.42 0.76 -17.09
CA LYS A 17 -25.61 1.90 -16.63
C LYS A 17 -25.89 2.26 -15.17
N SER A 18 -27.07 1.92 -14.65
CA SER A 18 -27.46 2.15 -13.25
C SER A 18 -27.03 1.01 -12.30
N GLU A 19 -26.79 -0.20 -12.82
CA GLU A 19 -26.51 -1.39 -11.99
C GLU A 19 -25.06 -1.51 -11.50
N ASN A 20 -24.09 -0.76 -12.04
CA ASN A 20 -22.69 -0.90 -11.63
C ASN A 20 -21.91 0.41 -11.65
N ILE A 21 -22.24 1.31 -10.72
CA ILE A 21 -21.38 2.45 -10.42
C ILE A 21 -21.12 2.48 -8.91
N TRP A 22 -20.41 1.47 -8.42
CA TRP A 22 -19.75 1.61 -7.13
C TRP A 22 -18.74 2.75 -7.24
N LYS A 23 -18.97 3.83 -6.49
CA LYS A 23 -18.02 4.95 -6.48
C LYS A 23 -16.68 4.41 -5.95
N ARG A 24 -15.56 4.84 -6.54
CA ARG A 24 -14.21 4.41 -6.13
C ARG A 24 -14.00 4.47 -4.62
N GLN A 25 -14.51 5.52 -3.98
CA GLN A 25 -14.46 5.71 -2.52
C GLN A 25 -15.19 4.61 -1.76
N GLN A 26 -16.33 4.12 -2.25
CA GLN A 26 -17.08 3.04 -1.61
C GLN A 26 -16.34 1.71 -1.70
N ILE A 27 -15.70 1.42 -2.83
CA ILE A 27 -14.90 0.20 -3.02
C ILE A 27 -13.70 0.21 -2.07
N LEU A 28 -12.98 1.33 -1.99
CA LEU A 28 -11.85 1.49 -1.08
C LEU A 28 -12.29 1.41 0.39
N LEU A 29 -13.40 2.06 0.74
CA LEU A 29 -13.95 2.01 2.10
C LEU A 29 -14.38 0.59 2.47
N LEU A 30 -15.10 -0.10 1.60
CA LEU A 30 -15.51 -1.50 1.82
C LEU A 30 -14.28 -2.40 1.98
N SER A 31 -13.29 -2.24 1.10
CA SER A 31 -12.02 -2.97 1.15
C SER A 31 -11.26 -2.75 2.47
N PHE A 32 -11.26 -1.50 2.97
CA PHE A 32 -10.69 -1.15 4.26
C PHE A 32 -11.47 -1.78 5.43
N LEU A 33 -12.80 -1.64 5.43
CA LEU A 33 -13.65 -2.21 6.49
C LEU A 33 -13.51 -3.73 6.57
N CYS A 34 -13.51 -4.43 5.43
CA CYS A 34 -13.29 -5.88 5.39
C CYS A 34 -11.93 -6.26 6.02
N ARG A 35 -10.87 -5.50 5.77
CA ARG A 35 -9.55 -5.73 6.37
C ARG A 35 -9.54 -5.45 7.88
N ILE A 36 -10.22 -4.39 8.33
CA ILE A 36 -10.36 -4.12 9.76
C ILE A 36 -11.11 -5.25 10.48
N ILE A 37 -12.19 -5.77 9.87
CA ILE A 37 -12.90 -6.94 10.40
C ILE A 37 -11.95 -8.15 10.50
N LEU A 38 -11.12 -8.40 9.48
CA LEU A 38 -10.12 -9.47 9.52
C LEU A 38 -9.06 -9.27 10.60
N VAL A 39 -8.62 -8.04 10.88
CA VAL A 39 -7.68 -7.75 11.97
C VAL A 39 -8.29 -8.13 13.33
N TYR A 40 -9.55 -7.74 13.57
CA TYR A 40 -10.25 -8.12 14.81
C TYR A 40 -10.53 -9.63 14.88
N TYR A 41 -10.90 -10.24 13.76
CA TYR A 41 -11.04 -11.69 13.67
C TYR A 41 -9.73 -12.41 14.02
N GLY A 42 -8.60 -11.92 13.50
CA GLY A 42 -7.28 -12.46 13.80
C GLY A 42 -6.95 -12.42 15.29
N ARG A 43 -7.36 -11.35 15.99
CA ARG A 43 -7.20 -11.24 17.45
C ARG A 43 -8.03 -12.29 18.21
N ILE A 44 -9.26 -12.55 17.78
CA ILE A 44 -10.12 -13.58 18.38
C ILE A 44 -9.54 -14.98 18.08
N HIS A 45 -9.11 -15.20 16.83
CA HIS A 45 -8.52 -16.45 16.39
C HIS A 45 -7.25 -16.79 17.19
N ASP A 46 -6.37 -15.81 17.39
CA ASP A 46 -5.14 -15.99 18.18
C ASP A 46 -5.40 -16.34 19.65
N TYR A 47 -6.56 -15.97 20.19
CA TYR A 47 -6.97 -16.33 21.55
C TYR A 47 -7.56 -17.73 21.63
N LEU A 48 -8.28 -18.15 20.59
CA LEU A 48 -9.06 -19.41 20.60
C LEU A 48 -8.27 -20.61 20.10
N PHE A 49 -7.31 -20.41 19.19
CA PHE A 49 -6.58 -21.48 18.51
C PHE A 49 -5.08 -21.44 18.83
N GLU A 50 -4.48 -22.64 18.89
CA GLU A 50 -3.03 -22.79 19.10
C GLU A 50 -2.21 -22.28 17.90
N VAL A 51 -2.75 -22.44 16.68
CA VAL A 51 -2.13 -21.90 15.47
C VAL A 51 -2.52 -20.44 15.33
N HIS A 52 -1.53 -19.55 15.45
CA HIS A 52 -1.75 -18.12 15.35
C HIS A 52 -2.07 -17.66 13.91
N PHE A 53 -3.10 -16.85 13.80
CA PHE A 53 -3.41 -16.04 12.63
C PHE A 53 -2.41 -14.87 12.46
N THR A 54 -1.88 -14.30 13.54
CA THR A 54 -0.85 -13.25 13.40
C THR A 54 0.45 -13.81 12.81
N ASP A 55 1.08 -13.04 11.92
CA ASP A 55 2.37 -13.38 11.35
C ASP A 55 3.48 -13.39 12.44
N ILE A 56 4.43 -14.32 12.33
CA ILE A 56 5.58 -14.40 13.24
C ILE A 56 6.42 -13.13 13.10
N ASP A 57 6.57 -12.63 11.87
CA ASP A 57 7.30 -11.40 11.58
C ASP A 57 6.70 -10.18 12.30
N TYR A 58 5.38 -10.16 12.52
CA TYR A 58 4.73 -9.07 13.26
C TYR A 58 5.20 -8.98 14.71
N LYS A 59 5.45 -10.13 15.36
CA LYS A 59 6.00 -10.18 16.72
C LYS A 59 7.44 -9.65 16.72
N VAL A 60 8.24 -10.04 15.73
CA VAL A 60 9.63 -9.55 15.56
C VAL A 60 9.66 -8.03 15.38
N TYR A 61 8.74 -7.44 14.61
CA TYR A 61 8.62 -5.99 14.48
C TYR A 61 8.23 -5.32 15.80
N SER A 62 7.30 -5.92 16.53
CA SER A 62 6.78 -5.37 17.78
C SER A 62 7.85 -5.35 18.87
N ASP A 63 8.63 -6.43 18.99
CA ASP A 63 9.76 -6.53 19.92
C ASP A 63 10.85 -5.50 19.59
N ALA A 64 11.15 -5.30 18.31
CA ALA A 64 12.12 -4.29 17.88
C ALA A 64 11.63 -2.85 18.13
N ALA A 65 10.33 -2.60 17.97
CA ALA A 65 9.72 -1.31 18.32
C ALA A 65 9.76 -1.05 19.83
N GLU A 66 9.58 -2.08 20.65
CA GLU A 66 9.76 -2.02 22.10
C GLU A 66 11.20 -1.68 22.49
N TYR A 67 12.20 -2.30 21.84
CA TYR A 67 13.60 -1.93 22.07
C TYR A 67 13.88 -0.46 21.78
N ILE A 68 13.34 0.08 20.68
CA ILE A 68 13.48 1.51 20.35
C ILE A 68 12.77 2.38 21.40
N TYR A 69 11.58 1.99 21.85
CA TYR A 69 10.85 2.71 22.90
C TYR A 69 11.65 2.79 24.21
N LEU A 70 12.43 1.74 24.53
CA LEU A 70 13.35 1.69 25.68
C LEU A 70 14.70 2.38 25.42
N GLY A 71 14.90 3.03 24.27
CA GLY A 71 16.14 3.70 23.89
C GLY A 71 17.28 2.76 23.47
N ARG A 72 16.97 1.50 23.18
CA ARG A 72 17.91 0.46 22.73
C ARG A 72 17.91 0.32 21.21
N SER A 73 18.88 -0.43 20.69
CA SER A 73 18.94 -0.71 19.25
C SER A 73 17.91 -1.78 18.86
N PRO A 74 17.15 -1.63 17.75
CA PRO A 74 16.22 -2.67 17.28
C PRO A 74 16.93 -3.98 16.93
N TYR A 75 18.23 -3.93 16.62
CA TYR A 75 19.07 -5.08 16.29
C TYR A 75 19.52 -5.88 17.52
N GLU A 76 19.22 -5.42 18.73
CA GLU A 76 19.42 -6.23 19.93
C GLU A 76 18.48 -7.45 19.96
N ARG A 77 17.41 -7.43 19.15
CA ARG A 77 16.61 -8.62 18.84
C ARG A 77 17.37 -9.51 17.86
N ALA A 78 17.79 -10.70 18.32
CA ALA A 78 18.59 -11.65 17.53
C ALA A 78 17.98 -12.06 16.17
N THR A 79 16.66 -12.00 16.00
CA THR A 79 15.95 -12.39 14.76
C THR A 79 15.50 -11.20 13.90
N TYR A 80 15.85 -9.95 14.28
CA TYR A 80 15.42 -8.77 13.54
C TYR A 80 16.29 -8.52 12.30
N ARG A 81 15.72 -8.74 11.12
CA ARG A 81 16.40 -8.62 9.81
C ARG A 81 15.93 -7.43 8.96
N TYR A 82 15.08 -6.57 9.53
CA TYR A 82 14.37 -5.55 8.78
C TYR A 82 15.02 -4.17 8.93
N THR A 83 14.59 -3.20 8.11
CA THR A 83 15.08 -1.83 8.19
C THR A 83 14.70 -1.20 9.53
N PRO A 84 15.60 -0.46 10.22
CA PRO A 84 15.29 0.06 11.54
C PRO A 84 14.18 1.12 11.47
N LEU A 85 14.00 1.75 10.30
CA LEU A 85 12.90 2.66 10.01
C LEU A 85 11.52 2.00 10.23
N LEU A 86 11.39 0.70 9.94
CA LEU A 86 10.15 -0.05 10.18
C LEU A 86 9.85 -0.15 11.68
N ALA A 87 10.85 -0.46 12.50
CA ALA A 87 10.66 -0.51 13.95
C ALA A 87 10.35 0.88 14.52
N TRP A 88 10.98 1.94 14.00
CA TRP A 88 10.64 3.33 14.37
C TRP A 88 9.18 3.69 14.02
N LEU A 89 8.71 3.29 12.84
CA LEU A 89 7.33 3.51 12.42
C LEU A 89 6.32 2.79 13.32
N LEU A 90 6.71 1.65 13.88
CA LEU A 90 5.86 0.80 14.71
C LEU A 90 5.95 1.06 16.21
N ILE A 91 6.68 2.09 16.68
CA ILE A 91 6.76 2.46 18.11
C ILE A 91 5.38 2.49 18.83
N PRO A 92 4.29 2.99 18.22
CA PRO A 92 2.98 2.99 18.89
C PRO A 92 2.44 1.60 19.24
N VAL A 93 2.99 0.53 18.65
CA VAL A 93 2.60 -0.87 18.88
C VAL A 93 2.75 -1.29 20.34
N VAL A 94 3.70 -0.68 21.07
CA VAL A 94 3.95 -0.94 22.50
C VAL A 94 2.71 -0.64 23.34
N LYS A 95 1.96 0.41 22.97
CA LYS A 95 0.69 0.76 23.64
C LYS A 95 -0.52 0.12 22.95
N TRP A 96 -0.45 -0.04 21.63
CA TRP A 96 -1.57 -0.50 20.79
C TRP A 96 -1.11 -1.67 19.91
N PRO A 97 -1.24 -2.93 20.36
CA PRO A 97 -0.66 -4.08 19.67
C PRO A 97 -1.19 -4.28 18.25
N ASP A 98 -2.39 -3.78 17.94
CA ASP A 98 -3.01 -3.89 16.62
C ASP A 98 -2.65 -2.72 15.68
N PHE A 99 -1.91 -1.72 16.15
CA PHE A 99 -1.55 -0.52 15.38
C PHE A 99 -0.85 -0.84 14.06
N GLY A 100 0.16 -1.72 14.09
CA GLY A 100 0.92 -2.07 12.90
C GLY A 100 0.07 -2.78 11.85
N LYS A 101 -0.84 -3.68 12.27
CA LYS A 101 -1.80 -4.33 11.36
C LYS A 101 -2.72 -3.31 10.68
N ILE A 102 -3.27 -2.38 11.45
CA ILE A 102 -4.13 -1.30 10.92
C ILE A 102 -3.34 -0.42 9.94
N LEU A 103 -2.10 -0.08 10.27
CA LEU A 103 -1.21 0.69 9.41
C LEU A 103 -0.95 -0.04 8.08
N PHE A 104 -0.62 -1.34 8.12
CA PHE A 104 -0.39 -2.13 6.91
C PHE A 104 -1.65 -2.26 6.06
N CYS A 105 -2.82 -2.50 6.65
CA CYS A 105 -4.09 -2.49 5.93
C CYS A 105 -4.40 -1.12 5.30
N THR A 106 -4.06 -0.02 5.98
CA THR A 106 -4.23 1.34 5.44
C THR A 106 -3.33 1.55 4.21
N VAL A 107 -2.07 1.12 4.29
CA VAL A 107 -1.13 1.22 3.17
C VAL A 107 -1.53 0.29 2.01
N ASP A 108 -2.09 -0.89 2.29
CA ASP A 108 -2.63 -1.79 1.26
C ASP A 108 -3.78 -1.14 0.46
N VAL A 109 -4.69 -0.46 1.15
CA VAL A 109 -5.78 0.28 0.50
C VAL A 109 -5.24 1.49 -0.26
N ALA A 110 -4.22 2.17 0.27
CA ALA A 110 -3.53 3.25 -0.45
C ALA A 110 -2.85 2.74 -1.72
N VAL A 111 -2.28 1.54 -1.71
CA VAL A 111 -1.76 0.85 -2.90
C VAL A 111 -2.87 0.64 -3.93
N GLY A 112 -4.03 0.13 -3.52
CA GLY A 112 -5.18 0.02 -4.41
C GLY A 112 -5.64 1.37 -4.99
N PHE A 113 -5.56 2.45 -4.21
CA PHE A 113 -5.80 3.81 -4.70
C PHE A 113 -4.77 4.24 -5.76
N LEU A 114 -3.48 3.96 -5.56
CA LEU A 114 -2.44 4.24 -6.56
C LEU A 114 -2.68 3.48 -7.88
N TYR A 115 -3.22 2.27 -7.82
CA TYR A 115 -3.61 1.53 -9.02
C TYR A 115 -4.77 2.19 -9.78
N PHE A 116 -5.76 2.74 -9.07
CA PHE A 116 -6.82 3.50 -9.72
C PHE A 116 -6.27 4.76 -10.41
N GLU A 117 -5.36 5.48 -9.76
CA GLU A 117 -4.69 6.63 -10.35
C GLU A 117 -3.86 6.24 -11.56
N LEU A 118 -3.09 5.16 -11.47
CA LEU A 118 -2.30 4.64 -12.58
C LEU A 118 -3.17 4.18 -13.76
N SER A 119 -4.27 3.49 -13.50
CA SER A 119 -5.24 3.06 -14.52
C SER A 119 -5.86 4.27 -15.23
N THR A 120 -6.25 5.29 -14.46
CA THR A 120 -6.80 6.55 -15.01
C THR A 120 -5.76 7.31 -15.84
N TYR A 121 -4.47 7.15 -15.51
CA TYR A 121 -3.37 7.76 -16.24
C TYR A 121 -3.07 7.05 -17.56
N CYS A 122 -3.00 5.71 -17.55
CA CYS A 122 -2.81 4.92 -18.78
C CYS A 122 -3.98 5.05 -19.76
N ARG A 123 -5.17 5.45 -19.29
CA ARG A 123 -6.34 5.78 -20.13
C ARG A 123 -6.04 6.86 -21.17
N THR A 124 -5.18 7.83 -20.86
CA THR A 124 -4.82 8.90 -21.81
C THR A 124 -4.07 8.36 -23.04
N ILE A 125 -3.59 7.11 -23.02
CA ILE A 125 -2.83 6.50 -24.13
C ILE A 125 -3.65 5.51 -24.97
N HIS A 126 -4.76 4.93 -24.48
CA HIS A 126 -5.60 3.98 -25.23
C HIS A 126 -7.09 4.11 -24.86
N GLU A 127 -7.93 4.52 -25.82
CA GLU A 127 -9.35 4.91 -25.60
C GLU A 127 -10.36 3.76 -25.42
N ASN A 128 -10.00 2.48 -25.61
CA ASN A 128 -11.00 1.40 -25.81
C ASN A 128 -11.06 0.27 -24.76
N GLU A 129 -10.30 0.30 -23.66
CA GLU A 129 -10.26 -0.82 -22.68
C GLU A 129 -10.45 -0.39 -21.21
N ASP A 130 -11.32 0.59 -20.94
CA ASP A 130 -11.47 1.18 -19.61
C ASP A 130 -12.16 0.27 -18.58
N GLU A 131 -13.17 -0.48 -19.00
CA GLU A 131 -13.96 -1.30 -18.07
C GLU A 131 -13.21 -2.57 -17.65
N LEU A 132 -12.39 -3.14 -18.54
CA LEU A 132 -11.57 -4.30 -18.22
C LEU A 132 -10.47 -3.94 -17.21
N LYS A 133 -9.82 -2.80 -17.37
CA LYS A 133 -8.77 -2.31 -16.45
C LYS A 133 -9.33 -2.00 -15.06
N LYS A 134 -10.50 -1.35 -14.98
CA LYS A 134 -11.19 -1.14 -13.69
C LYS A 134 -11.55 -2.47 -13.03
N SER A 135 -12.08 -3.42 -13.79
CA SER A 135 -12.41 -4.75 -13.27
C SER A 135 -11.18 -5.47 -12.72
N MET A 136 -10.03 -5.40 -13.39
CA MET A 136 -8.76 -5.95 -12.90
C MET A 136 -8.29 -5.30 -11.59
N VAL A 137 -8.40 -3.98 -11.47
CA VAL A 137 -8.03 -3.26 -10.23
C VAL A 137 -8.98 -3.63 -9.09
N ILE A 138 -10.29 -3.75 -9.37
CA ILE A 138 -11.28 -4.18 -8.39
C ILE A 138 -11.02 -5.63 -7.96
N PHE A 139 -10.73 -6.51 -8.92
CA PHE A 139 -10.36 -7.91 -8.65
C PHE A 139 -9.11 -7.99 -7.77
N TRP A 140 -8.14 -7.11 -7.99
CA TRP A 140 -6.93 -7.05 -7.18
C TRP A 140 -7.19 -6.51 -5.76
N LEU A 141 -7.99 -5.45 -5.61
CA LEU A 141 -8.42 -4.91 -4.31
C LEU A 141 -9.27 -5.90 -3.49
N ALA A 142 -10.11 -6.66 -4.19
CA ALA A 142 -10.95 -7.71 -3.63
C ALA A 142 -10.21 -9.04 -3.45
N ASN A 143 -8.91 -9.10 -3.76
CA ASN A 143 -8.14 -10.32 -3.64
C ASN A 143 -8.03 -10.73 -2.16
N PRO A 144 -8.66 -11.85 -1.72
CA PRO A 144 -8.67 -12.26 -0.32
C PRO A 144 -7.26 -12.57 0.19
N LEU A 145 -6.33 -12.99 -0.68
CA LEU A 145 -4.96 -13.28 -0.29
C LEU A 145 -4.24 -12.02 0.22
N THR A 146 -4.37 -10.90 -0.48
CA THR A 146 -3.74 -9.63 -0.09
C THR A 146 -4.34 -9.06 1.20
N ALA A 147 -5.66 -9.21 1.36
CA ALA A 147 -6.36 -8.81 2.57
C ALA A 147 -5.93 -9.65 3.79
N VAL A 148 -5.75 -10.97 3.60
CA VAL A 148 -5.23 -11.85 4.66
C VAL A 148 -3.77 -11.48 5.00
N ILE A 149 -2.88 -11.36 4.02
CA ILE A 149 -1.46 -11.05 4.28
C ILE A 149 -1.29 -9.72 5.04
N SER A 150 -2.03 -8.67 4.62
CA SER A 150 -1.98 -7.37 5.30
C SER A 150 -2.58 -7.43 6.72
N SER A 151 -3.72 -8.11 6.90
CA SER A 151 -4.37 -8.26 8.22
C SER A 151 -3.59 -9.16 9.20
N ARG A 152 -2.78 -10.10 8.70
CA ARG A 152 -1.84 -10.90 9.52
C ARG A 152 -0.69 -10.07 10.10
N GLY A 153 -0.40 -8.91 9.53
CA GLY A 153 0.65 -8.01 10.03
C GLY A 153 1.96 -8.05 9.22
N ASN A 154 1.93 -8.40 7.93
CA ASN A 154 3.15 -8.41 7.12
C ASN A 154 3.48 -7.00 6.57
N ALA A 155 4.75 -6.59 6.70
CA ALA A 155 5.27 -5.29 6.26
C ALA A 155 5.61 -5.22 4.76
N ASP A 156 5.54 -6.33 4.02
CA ASP A 156 5.80 -6.37 2.56
C ASP A 156 4.97 -5.33 1.78
N VAL A 157 3.76 -5.03 2.26
CA VAL A 157 2.88 -4.01 1.68
C VAL A 157 3.53 -2.62 1.62
N LEU A 158 4.39 -2.28 2.58
CA LEU A 158 5.11 -1.00 2.58
C LEU A 158 6.10 -0.92 1.43
N VAL A 159 6.79 -2.03 1.14
CA VAL A 159 7.73 -2.12 0.02
C VAL A 159 6.98 -2.04 -1.30
N CYS A 160 5.88 -2.78 -1.43
CA CYS A 160 5.00 -2.70 -2.59
C CYS A 160 4.51 -1.26 -2.83
N ALA A 161 4.06 -0.58 -1.76
CA ALA A 161 3.62 0.81 -1.83
C ALA A 161 4.71 1.77 -2.31
N ALA A 162 5.94 1.63 -1.78
CA ALA A 162 7.06 2.45 -2.19
C ALA A 162 7.43 2.24 -3.67
N VAL A 163 7.44 0.99 -4.13
CA VAL A 163 7.73 0.64 -5.54
C VAL A 163 6.66 1.20 -6.47
N LEU A 164 5.38 1.05 -6.12
CA LEU A 164 4.28 1.57 -6.94
C LEU A 164 4.24 3.09 -6.95
N TRP A 165 4.54 3.72 -5.81
CA TRP A 165 4.64 5.16 -5.72
C TRP A 165 5.76 5.71 -6.62
N THR A 166 6.94 5.07 -6.61
CA THR A 166 8.04 5.47 -7.51
C THR A 166 7.67 5.27 -8.98
N LEU A 167 7.03 4.16 -9.34
CA LEU A 167 6.52 3.93 -10.70
C LEU A 167 5.50 5.00 -11.13
N TYR A 168 4.55 5.32 -10.25
CA TYR A 168 3.55 6.37 -10.49
C TYR A 168 4.21 7.73 -10.75
N LEU A 169 5.20 8.11 -9.94
CA LEU A 169 5.94 9.36 -10.14
C LEU A 169 6.74 9.37 -11.45
N LEU A 170 7.37 8.25 -11.82
CA LEU A 170 8.13 8.12 -13.07
C LEU A 170 7.21 8.25 -14.28
N LEU A 171 6.07 7.54 -14.28
CA LEU A 171 5.11 7.59 -15.38
C LEU A 171 4.48 8.97 -15.50
N ARG A 172 4.12 9.60 -14.38
CA ARG A 172 3.66 11.00 -14.33
C ARG A 172 4.66 11.95 -14.99
N ASN A 173 5.94 11.73 -14.73
CA ASN A 173 7.02 12.54 -15.29
C ASN A 173 7.30 12.26 -16.76
N GLN A 174 7.13 11.03 -17.26
CA GLN A 174 7.38 10.74 -18.68
C GLN A 174 6.37 11.44 -19.60
N VAL A 175 5.07 11.43 -19.28
CA VAL A 175 4.08 12.16 -20.10
C VAL A 175 4.19 13.66 -19.85
N PHE A 176 4.47 14.11 -18.62
CA PHE A 176 4.75 15.53 -18.39
C PHE A 176 6.01 16.01 -19.11
N SER A 177 7.04 15.17 -19.23
CA SER A 177 8.28 15.45 -19.98
C SER A 177 8.07 15.45 -21.50
N LEU A 178 7.07 14.73 -22.03
CA LEU A 178 6.65 14.88 -23.42
C LEU A 178 5.94 16.23 -23.65
N HIS A 179 5.38 16.83 -22.60
CA HIS A 179 4.61 18.08 -22.68
C HIS A 179 5.40 19.36 -22.36
N ASN A 180 6.47 19.29 -21.55
CA ASN A 180 7.30 20.47 -21.22
C ASN A 180 8.78 20.10 -21.13
N SER A 181 9.54 20.49 -22.17
CA SER A 181 10.98 20.23 -22.26
C SER A 181 11.80 21.36 -21.62
N ALA A 182 12.94 20.97 -21.06
CA ALA A 182 14.04 21.78 -20.49
C ALA A 182 14.02 22.11 -18.97
N GLU A 183 13.20 23.01 -18.44
CA GLU A 183 13.52 23.60 -17.12
C GLU A 183 13.28 22.71 -15.87
N ARG A 184 12.38 21.71 -15.92
CA ARG A 184 12.03 20.93 -14.70
C ARG A 184 12.84 19.66 -14.46
N LYS A 185 13.57 19.15 -15.48
CA LYS A 185 14.42 17.95 -15.33
C LYS A 185 15.47 18.13 -14.22
N SER A 186 15.97 19.35 -14.01
CA SER A 186 16.92 19.71 -12.94
C SER A 186 16.32 19.63 -11.53
N LYS A 187 15.05 20.02 -11.34
CA LYS A 187 14.41 20.03 -10.00
C LYS A 187 14.09 18.63 -9.49
N ILE A 188 13.76 17.69 -10.38
CA ILE A 188 13.40 16.32 -10.02
C ILE A 188 14.62 15.41 -9.85
N LEU A 189 15.67 15.56 -10.67
CA LEU A 189 16.96 14.91 -10.40
C LEU A 189 17.48 15.27 -9.01
N ARG A 190 17.33 16.54 -8.59
CA ARG A 190 17.67 16.98 -7.23
C ARG A 190 16.83 16.31 -6.13
N PHE A 191 15.54 16.05 -6.37
CA PHE A 191 14.65 15.45 -5.36
C PHE A 191 14.82 13.93 -5.24
N SER A 192 14.97 13.24 -6.39
CA SER A 192 15.27 11.80 -6.43
C SER A 192 16.65 11.51 -5.86
N SER A 193 17.66 12.33 -6.20
CA SER A 193 18.99 12.25 -5.60
C SER A 193 18.96 12.57 -4.11
N PHE A 194 18.08 13.46 -3.62
CA PHE A 194 17.94 13.76 -2.19
C PHE A 194 17.35 12.59 -1.40
N ILE A 195 16.36 11.88 -1.93
CA ILE A 195 15.80 10.67 -1.30
C ILE A 195 16.87 9.56 -1.25
N ILE A 196 17.60 9.36 -2.35
CA ILE A 196 18.70 8.39 -2.41
C ILE A 196 19.82 8.79 -1.43
N TRP A 197 20.20 10.07 -1.37
CA TRP A 197 21.21 10.57 -0.43
C TRP A 197 20.75 10.45 1.03
N THR A 198 19.47 10.69 1.32
CA THR A 198 18.93 10.56 2.68
C THR A 198 19.00 9.10 3.13
N VAL A 199 18.60 8.16 2.27
CA VAL A 199 18.70 6.72 2.55
C VAL A 199 20.17 6.29 2.70
N VAL A 200 21.06 6.74 1.82
CA VAL A 200 22.51 6.42 1.90
C VAL A 200 23.16 7.03 3.14
N MET A 201 22.79 8.25 3.54
CA MET A 201 23.34 8.92 4.73
C MET A 201 22.88 8.21 6.01
N VAL A 202 21.61 7.80 6.09
CA VAL A 202 21.09 7.01 7.22
C VAL A 202 21.84 5.68 7.34
N LEU A 203 22.06 4.97 6.23
CA LEU A 203 22.86 3.74 6.21
C LEU A 203 24.33 3.97 6.62
N ARG A 204 24.91 5.11 6.25
CA ARG A 204 26.31 5.46 6.59
C ARG A 204 26.49 5.87 8.06
N LEU A 205 25.47 6.49 8.67
CA LEU A 205 25.45 6.80 10.09
C LEU A 205 25.30 5.55 10.96
N ASP A 206 24.54 4.57 10.49
CA ASP A 206 24.40 3.26 11.15
C ASP A 206 25.73 2.49 11.13
N ASN A 207 26.43 2.48 9.99
CA ASN A 207 27.73 1.82 9.85
C ASN A 207 28.85 2.45 10.72
N LYS A 208 28.83 3.79 10.91
CA LYS A 208 29.79 4.47 11.81
C LYS A 208 29.57 4.16 13.29
N ARG A 209 28.34 3.85 13.71
CA ARG A 209 28.07 3.45 15.11
C ARG A 209 28.50 2.01 15.39
N SER A 210 28.46 1.15 14.39
CA SER A 210 28.97 -0.23 14.48
C SER A 210 30.50 -0.29 14.61
N GLY A 211 31.23 0.62 13.95
CA GLY A 211 32.70 0.70 13.98
C GLY A 211 33.33 1.37 15.22
N SER A 212 32.55 1.86 16.18
CA SER A 212 33.07 2.52 17.41
C SER A 212 33.02 1.62 18.65
N LYS A 213 32.65 0.34 18.50
CA LYS A 213 32.68 -0.69 19.55
C LYS A 213 33.80 -1.72 19.31
N GLY A 214 34.94 -1.27 18.78
CA GLY A 214 36.18 -2.03 18.63
C GLY A 214 37.31 -1.33 19.35
#